data_AF-A0A350X6V9-F1
#
_entry.id   AF-A0A350X6V9-F1
#
_cell.length_a   1.000
_cell.length_b   1.000
_cell.length_c   1.000
_cell.angle_alpha   90.00
_cell.angle_beta   90.00
_cell.angle_gamma   90.00
#
_symmetry.space_group_name_H-M   'P 1'
#
loop_
_entity.id
_entity.type
_entity.pdbx_description
1 polymer ?
#
loop_
_entity_poly.entity_id
_entity_poly.type
_entity_poly.pdbx_seq_one_letter_code
_entity_poly.pdbx_strand_id
1 'polypeptide(L)'
;TEADALLHLVDLSHPAWHSHIRSVMAILSEMPITPGPALVAFNKIDCANSEALALAREEFPQAVFISASERLGLDTLRQKLAQLVHYAIAQR
;
A
#
# COMPACT_ATOMS: atom_id res chain seq x y z
N THR A 1 -8.86 -4.20 -16.41
CA THR A 1 -8.66 -2.80 -15.99
C THR A 1 -7.35 -2.33 -16.57
N GLU A 2 -7.33 -1.22 -17.30
CA GLU A 2 -6.10 -0.65 -17.88
C GLU A 2 -5.45 0.31 -16.86
N ALA A 3 -4.98 -0.22 -15.73
CA ALA A 3 -4.34 0.58 -14.69
C ALA A 3 -2.82 0.61 -14.87
N ASP A 4 -2.25 1.82 -14.94
CA ASP A 4 -0.80 2.05 -15.06
C ASP A 4 -0.01 1.74 -13.79
N ALA A 5 -0.66 1.86 -12.64
CA ALA A 5 -0.05 1.63 -11.34
C ALA A 5 -1.13 1.25 -10.32
N LEU A 6 -0.71 0.63 -9.22
CA LEU A 6 -1.60 0.18 -8.16
C LEU A 6 -1.21 0.83 -6.83
N LEU A 7 -2.21 1.35 -6.10
CA LEU A 7 -2.07 1.68 -4.69
C LEU A 7 -2.85 0.63 -3.88
N HIS A 8 -2.15 -0.19 -3.11
CA HIS A 8 -2.76 -1.15 -2.20
C HIS A 8 -2.88 -0.57 -0.80
N LEU A 9 -4.07 -0.07 -0.46
CA LEU A 9 -4.38 0.46 0.87
C LEU A 9 -4.73 -0.68 1.83
N VAL A 10 -4.03 -0.79 2.96
CA VAL A 10 -4.20 -1.84 3.97
C VAL A 10 -4.59 -1.20 5.29
N ASP A 11 -5.63 -1.71 5.95
CA ASP A 11 -5.99 -1.31 7.30
C ASP A 11 -5.08 -2.03 8.32
N LEU A 12 -4.15 -1.30 8.93
CA LEU A 12 -3.17 -1.86 9.86
C LEU A 12 -3.75 -2.09 11.27
N SER A 13 -4.88 -1.46 11.60
CA SER A 13 -5.56 -1.67 12.88
C SER A 13 -6.26 -3.03 12.95
N HIS A 14 -6.48 -3.68 11.80
CA HIS A 14 -7.17 -4.95 11.73
C HIS A 14 -6.22 -6.12 12.01
N PRO A 15 -6.53 -7.04 12.94
CA PRO A 15 -5.61 -8.14 13.31
C PRO A 15 -5.30 -9.09 12.16
N ALA A 16 -6.17 -9.19 11.16
CA ALA A 16 -5.99 -10.03 9.98
C ALA A 16 -5.35 -9.31 8.78
N TRP A 17 -4.67 -8.18 8.97
CA TRP A 17 -4.13 -7.37 7.87
C TRP A 17 -3.21 -8.16 6.93
N HIS A 18 -2.38 -9.09 7.43
CA HIS A 18 -1.59 -9.99 6.59
C HIS A 18 -2.45 -10.83 5.65
N SER A 19 -3.58 -11.35 6.15
CA SER A 19 -4.48 -12.15 5.35
C SER A 19 -5.13 -11.30 4.26
N HIS A 20 -5.47 -10.05 4.55
CA HIS A 20 -6.02 -9.13 3.56
C HIS A 20 -5.02 -8.88 2.42
N ILE A 21 -3.74 -8.65 2.74
CA ILE A 21 -2.68 -8.52 1.72
C ILE A 21 -2.60 -9.78 0.87
N ARG A 22 -2.52 -10.97 1.49
CA ARG A 22 -2.44 -12.25 0.75
C ARG A 22 -3.64 -12.47 -0.16
N SER A 23 -4.85 -12.22 0.32
CA SER A 23 -6.07 -12.36 -0.47
C SER A 23 -6.08 -11.43 -1.67
N VAL A 24 -5.68 -10.16 -1.50
CA VAL A 24 -5.60 -9.21 -2.63
C VAL A 24 -4.53 -9.64 -3.62
N MET A 25 -3.35 -10.05 -3.16
CA MET A 25 -2.27 -10.52 -4.05
C MET A 25 -2.65 -11.79 -4.82
N ALA A 26 -3.38 -12.71 -4.19
CA ALA A 26 -3.92 -13.89 -4.87
C ALA A 26 -4.87 -13.50 -6.01
N ILE A 27 -5.84 -12.62 -5.74
CA ILE A 27 -6.78 -12.13 -6.75
C ILE A 27 -6.04 -11.41 -7.90
N LEU A 28 -5.04 -10.59 -7.59
CA LEU A 28 -4.23 -9.90 -8.60
C LEU A 28 -3.41 -10.88 -9.46
N SER A 29 -2.96 -12.00 -8.90
CA SER A 29 -2.22 -13.04 -9.63
C SER A 29 -3.10 -13.84 -10.61
N GLU A 30 -4.41 -13.88 -10.38
CA GLU A 30 -5.38 -14.52 -11.25
C GLU A 30 -5.83 -13.62 -12.41
N MET A 31 -5.49 -12.33 -12.38
CA MET A 31 -5.86 -11.40 -13.44
C MET A 31 -5.05 -11.65 -14.72
N PRO A 32 -5.69 -11.62 -15.91
CA PRO A 32 -5.00 -11.85 -17.18
C PRO A 32 -4.02 -10.73 -17.56
N ILE A 33 -4.10 -9.59 -16.87
CA ILE A 33 -3.21 -8.44 -17.05
C ILE A 33 -2.49 -8.23 -15.73
N THR A 34 -1.15 -8.28 -15.76
CA THR A 34 -0.34 -7.94 -14.60
C THR A 34 -0.54 -6.45 -14.29
N PRO A 35 -0.94 -6.09 -13.06
CA PRO A 35 -1.00 -4.69 -12.66
C PRO A 35 0.36 -4.04 -12.83
N GLY A 36 0.38 -2.75 -13.16
CA GLY A 36 1.60 -1.96 -13.12
C GLY A 36 2.26 -1.93 -11.73
N PRO A 37 3.35 -1.17 -11.56
CA PRO A 37 4.04 -1.04 -10.28
C PRO A 37 3.07 -0.74 -9.12
N ALA A 38 3.28 -1.41 -7.99
CA ALA A 38 2.41 -1.31 -6.83
C ALA A 38 3.09 -0.60 -5.66
N LEU A 39 2.33 0.29 -5.00
CA LEU A 39 2.71 0.91 -3.72
C LEU A 39 1.77 0.40 -2.63
N VAL A 40 2.31 -0.13 -1.54
CA VAL A 40 1.52 -0.48 -0.35
C VAL A 40 1.43 0.74 0.56
N ALA A 41 0.22 1.04 1.04
CA ALA A 41 -0.02 2.07 2.04
C ALA A 41 -0.78 1.49 3.24
N PHE A 42 -0.14 1.46 4.41
CA PHE A 42 -0.77 1.11 5.66
C PHE A 42 -1.51 2.31 6.24
N ASN A 43 -2.83 2.20 6.31
CA ASN A 43 -3.73 3.19 6.87
C ASN A 43 -4.13 2.84 8.31
N LYS A 44 -4.69 3.82 9.01
CA LYS A 44 -5.14 3.73 10.42
C LYS A 44 -4.00 3.48 11.42
N ILE A 45 -2.83 4.06 11.18
CA ILE A 45 -1.68 3.94 12.10
C ILE A 45 -1.95 4.56 13.49
N ASP A 46 -2.93 5.45 13.59
CA ASP A 46 -3.45 6.02 14.84
C ASP A 46 -4.20 4.99 15.70
N CYS A 47 -4.81 3.98 15.07
CA CYS A 47 -5.54 2.90 15.74
C CYS A 47 -4.74 1.59 15.83
N ALA A 48 -3.60 1.50 15.14
CA ALA A 48 -2.78 0.29 15.13
C ALA A 48 -1.98 0.14 16.42
N ASN A 49 -1.82 -1.09 16.90
CA ASN A 49 -0.93 -1.37 18.01
C ASN A 49 0.54 -1.29 17.57
N SER A 50 1.46 -1.10 18.54
CA SER A 50 2.88 -0.90 18.25
C SER A 50 3.56 -2.12 17.62
N GLU A 51 3.11 -3.33 17.95
CA GLU A 51 3.64 -4.58 17.40
C GLU A 51 3.32 -4.70 15.90
N ALA A 52 2.05 -4.49 15.51
CA ALA A 52 1.63 -4.49 14.11
C ALA A 52 2.36 -3.42 13.31
N LEU A 53 2.57 -2.23 13.89
CA LEU A 53 3.32 -1.16 13.23
C LEU A 53 4.80 -1.52 13.03
N ALA A 54 5.45 -2.11 14.04
CA ALA A 54 6.83 -2.55 13.94
C ALA A 54 6.99 -3.65 12.87
N LEU A 55 6.13 -4.66 12.92
CA LEU A 55 6.15 -5.78 11.98
C LEU A 55 5.90 -5.32 10.54
N ALA A 56 4.91 -4.45 10.32
CA ALA A 56 4.63 -3.90 8.98
C ALA A 56 5.81 -3.09 8.43
N ARG A 57 6.55 -2.36 9.27
CA ARG A 57 7.77 -1.62 8.86
C ARG A 57 8.92 -2.55 8.48
N GLU A 58 9.06 -3.66 9.19
CA GLU A 58 10.08 -4.68 8.90
C GLU A 58 9.78 -5.43 7.61
N GLU A 59 8.53 -5.91 7.45
CA GLU A 59 8.13 -6.70 6.29
C GLU A 59 7.97 -5.86 5.01
N PHE A 60 7.56 -4.59 5.14
CA PHE A 60 7.30 -3.70 4.00
C PHE A 60 8.05 -2.36 4.14
N PRO A 61 9.39 -2.35 4.04
CA PRO A 61 10.21 -1.16 4.28
C PRO A 61 9.95 -0.02 3.28
N GLN A 62 9.38 -0.32 2.10
CA GLN A 62 9.03 0.68 1.09
C GLN A 62 7.58 1.18 1.19
N ALA A 63 6.77 0.62 2.09
CA ALA A 63 5.38 1.03 2.27
C ALA A 63 5.28 2.44 2.87
N VAL A 64 4.14 3.08 2.61
CA VAL A 64 3.79 4.36 3.24
C VAL A 64 2.87 4.09 4.43
N PHE A 65 3.10 4.81 5.53
CA PHE A 65 2.32 4.70 6.75
C PHE A 65 1.54 5.99 6.95
N ILE A 66 0.21 5.88 7.00
CA ILE A 66 -0.70 7.04 7.06
C ILE A 66 -1.80 6.85 8.11
N SER A 67 -2.32 7.97 8.57
CA SER A 67 -3.68 8.03 9.11
C SER A 67 -4.49 8.99 8.24
N ALA A 68 -5.42 8.44 7.46
CA ALA A 68 -6.25 9.27 6.59
C ALA A 68 -7.18 10.20 7.38
N SER A 69 -7.75 9.73 8.49
CA SER A 69 -8.61 10.52 9.38
C SER A 69 -7.85 11.64 10.07
N GLU A 70 -6.66 11.35 10.58
CA GLU A 70 -5.81 12.34 11.26
C GLU A 70 -4.93 13.15 10.29
N ARG A 71 -5.06 12.90 8.99
CA ARG A 71 -4.28 13.54 7.91
C ARG A 71 -2.76 13.39 8.07
N LEU A 72 -2.31 12.33 8.75
CA LEU A 72 -0.90 12.03 8.98
C LEU A 72 -0.32 11.24 7.81
N GLY A 73 0.91 11.58 7.40
CA GLY A 73 1.64 10.86 6.34
C GLY A 73 1.14 11.09 4.91
N LEU A 74 0.14 11.95 4.70
CA LEU A 74 -0.45 12.20 3.38
C LEU A 74 0.52 12.89 2.41
N ASP A 75 1.40 13.76 2.90
CA ASP A 75 2.45 14.36 2.06
C ASP A 75 3.44 13.32 1.54
N THR A 76 3.87 12.40 2.41
CA THR A 76 4.72 11.27 2.01
C THR A 76 4.02 10.38 1.00
N LEU A 77 2.72 10.08 1.21
CA LEU A 77 1.91 9.32 0.26
C LEU A 77 1.84 10.03 -1.09
N ARG A 78 1.56 11.33 -1.11
CA ARG A 78 1.51 12.15 -2.32
C ARG A 78 2.84 12.11 -3.08
N GLN A 79 3.96 12.28 -2.40
CA GLN A 79 5.29 12.22 -3.01
C GLN A 79 5.57 10.84 -3.60
N LYS A 80 5.25 9.76 -2.88
CA LYS A 80 5.45 8.38 -3.35
C LYS A 80 4.54 8.04 -4.52
N LEU A 81 3.30 8.53 -4.53
CA LEU A 81 2.39 8.39 -5.68
C LEU A 81 2.91 9.14 -6.90
N ALA A 82 3.45 10.35 -6.73
CA ALA A 82 4.06 11.09 -7.84
C ALA A 82 5.25 10.34 -8.44
N GLN A 83 6.08 9.70 -7.60
CA GLN A 83 7.19 8.84 -8.03
C GLN A 83 6.68 7.59 -8.76
N LEU A 84 5.64 6.94 -8.21
CA LEU A 84 5.03 5.75 -8.79
C LEU A 84 4.47 6.02 -10.19
N VAL A 85 3.75 7.13 -10.35
CA VAL A 85 3.18 7.54 -11.65
C VAL A 85 4.28 7.84 -12.65
N HIS A 86 5.34 8.57 -12.24
CA HIS A 86 6.48 8.82 -13.13
C HIS A 86 7.13 7.51 -13.58
N TYR A 87 7.34 6.57 -12.66
CA TYR A 87 7.93 5.28 -12.98
C TYR A 87 7.05 4.46 -13.93
N ALA A 88 5.73 4.41 -13.68
CA ALA A 88 4.79 3.69 -14.53
C ALA A 88 4.74 4.22 -15.97
N ILE A 89 4.73 5.55 -16.14
CA ILE A 89 4.68 6.19 -17.46
C ILE A 89 6.02 6.02 -18.21
N ALA A 90 7.15 6.08 -17.51
CA ALA A 90 8.48 5.95 -18.12
C ALA A 90 8.81 4.54 -18.62
N GLN A 91 8.06 3.51 -18.20
CA GLN A 91 8.23 2.13 -18.64
C GLN A 91 7.24 1.68 -19.73
N ARG A 92 6.46 2.61 -20.28
CA ARG A 92 5.65 2.39 -21.49
C ARG A 92 6.45 2.55 -22.77
#